data_AF-A0A165CG79-F1
#
_entry.id   AF-A0A165CG79-F1
#
_cell.length_a   1.000
_cell.length_b   1.000
_cell.length_c   1.000
_cell.angle_alpha   90.00
_cell.angle_beta   90.00
_cell.angle_gamma   90.00
#
_symmetry.space_group_name_H-M   'P 1'
#
loop_
_entity.id
_entity.type
_entity.pdbx_description
1 polymer ?
#
loop_
_entity_poly.entity_id
_entity_poly.type
_entity_poly.pdbx_seq_one_letter_code
_entity_poly.pdbx_strand_id
1 'polypeptide(L)'
;MHAFLLSSLLVLAPVLATAPPGPWDAFNFAPRSKTVLPAAIYSTNGRVSNAAKLVRNAGTATLRGKGSWVALDFGVEVGGLISMRFSDVDPTASVSLSFTESPMFIRPDASDDSTFPTENTTYDGVLRVPAPLTTTSLWTQSATTLRGGFRFLTVVSASDGPVTISNISCAIAFMPHVENLRDYAGYFFAKDPVMHDPDFLTKLWYAGAYTVQTNTVSLHTGRQIPTVSSPGTLNSAE
;
A
#
# COMPACT_ATOMS: atom_id res chain seq x y z
N MET A 1 52.09 -39.38 27.34
CA MET A 1 50.61 -39.31 27.25
C MET A 1 50.21 -37.88 26.94
N HIS A 2 49.80 -37.59 25.71
CA HIS A 2 49.08 -36.36 25.37
C HIS A 2 47.99 -36.75 24.37
N ALA A 3 46.75 -36.82 24.84
CA ALA A 3 45.57 -37.05 24.00
C ALA A 3 45.03 -35.69 23.57
N PHE A 4 45.08 -35.40 22.28
CA PHE A 4 44.40 -34.25 21.70
C PHE A 4 42.91 -34.58 21.55
N LEU A 5 42.05 -33.93 22.32
CA LEU A 5 40.62 -33.89 22.04
C LEU A 5 40.38 -32.92 20.88
N LEU A 6 40.00 -33.43 19.72
CA LEU A 6 39.35 -32.62 18.69
C LEU A 6 37.89 -32.39 19.11
N SER A 7 37.58 -31.18 19.55
CA SER A 7 36.20 -30.74 19.76
C SER A 7 35.62 -30.30 18.42
N SER A 8 34.82 -31.15 17.79
CA SER A 8 34.08 -30.81 16.57
C SER A 8 33.01 -29.78 16.90
N LEU A 9 33.21 -28.53 16.48
CA LEU A 9 32.19 -27.49 16.56
C LEU A 9 31.09 -27.82 15.55
N LEU A 10 29.96 -28.36 16.00
CA LEU A 10 28.77 -28.52 15.16
C LEU A 10 28.22 -27.12 14.86
N VAL A 11 28.55 -26.58 13.69
CA VAL A 11 27.90 -25.37 13.18
C VAL A 11 26.49 -25.79 12.75
N LEU A 12 25.52 -25.56 13.62
CA LEU A 12 24.11 -25.64 13.27
C LEU A 12 23.84 -24.49 12.28
N ALA A 13 23.92 -24.78 10.98
CA ALA A 13 23.44 -23.84 9.98
C ALA A 13 21.92 -23.69 10.20
N PRO A 14 21.39 -22.47 10.44
CA PRO A 14 19.95 -22.30 10.52
C PRO A 14 19.36 -22.73 9.17
N VAL A 15 18.53 -23.77 9.19
CA VAL A 15 17.69 -24.10 8.04
C VAL A 15 16.65 -22.99 7.95
N LEU A 16 16.94 -21.99 7.13
CA LEU A 16 15.94 -21.01 6.75
C LEU A 16 14.88 -21.77 5.96
N ALA A 17 13.66 -21.80 6.48
CA ALA A 17 12.50 -22.39 5.81
C ALA A 17 12.03 -21.46 4.69
N THR A 18 12.88 -21.28 3.66
CA THR A 18 12.64 -20.45 2.49
C THR A 18 12.55 -21.31 1.24
N ALA A 19 11.63 -20.99 0.34
CA ALA A 19 11.57 -21.63 -0.96
C ALA A 19 12.89 -21.39 -1.73
N PRO A 20 13.45 -22.40 -2.42
CA PRO A 20 14.60 -22.18 -3.27
C PRO A 20 14.23 -21.24 -4.44
N PRO A 21 15.21 -20.60 -5.10
CA PRO A 21 14.94 -19.83 -6.32
C PRO A 21 14.35 -20.73 -7.42
N GLY A 22 13.36 -20.24 -8.15
CA GLY A 22 12.67 -21.02 -9.17
C GLY A 22 11.78 -20.21 -10.11
N PRO A 23 11.21 -20.85 -11.15
CA PRO A 23 10.34 -20.17 -12.11
C PRO A 23 9.07 -19.57 -11.47
N TRP A 24 8.67 -20.08 -10.30
CA TRP A 24 7.53 -19.56 -9.54
C TRP A 24 7.77 -18.17 -8.94
N ASP A 25 9.02 -17.72 -8.79
CA ASP A 25 9.35 -16.42 -8.23
C ASP A 25 8.75 -15.25 -9.04
N ALA A 26 8.49 -15.48 -10.33
CA ALA A 26 7.84 -14.52 -11.23
C ALA A 26 6.38 -14.22 -10.86
N PHE A 27 5.74 -15.10 -10.08
CA PHE A 27 4.33 -14.99 -9.71
C PHE A 27 4.13 -14.40 -8.32
N ASN A 28 5.21 -14.21 -7.55
CA ASN A 28 5.12 -13.67 -6.19
C ASN A 28 4.81 -12.16 -6.22
N PHE A 29 3.60 -11.81 -5.80
CA PHE A 29 3.08 -10.44 -5.72
C PHE A 29 3.62 -9.62 -4.53
N ALA A 30 4.21 -10.27 -3.53
CA ALA A 30 4.64 -9.61 -2.31
C ALA A 30 5.67 -8.49 -2.59
N PRO A 31 5.47 -7.27 -2.05
CA PRO A 31 6.41 -6.17 -2.25
C PRO A 31 7.82 -6.52 -1.78
N ARG A 32 8.83 -5.97 -2.47
CA ARG A 32 10.26 -6.16 -2.10
C ARG A 32 10.67 -5.41 -0.83
N SER A 33 9.82 -4.51 -0.33
CA SER A 33 10.07 -3.70 0.85
C SER A 33 8.75 -3.44 1.59
N LYS A 34 8.84 -3.25 2.91
CA LYS A 34 7.74 -2.76 3.76
C LYS A 34 7.38 -1.30 3.49
N THR A 35 8.14 -0.60 2.65
CA THR A 35 7.77 0.74 2.16
C THR A 35 7.63 0.68 0.64
N VAL A 36 6.39 0.81 0.16
CA VAL A 36 6.06 0.70 -1.26
C VAL A 36 5.86 2.12 -1.83
N LEU A 37 6.35 2.35 -3.04
CA LEU A 37 6.18 3.59 -3.79
C LEU A 37 5.18 3.37 -4.93
N PRO A 38 4.45 4.42 -5.38
CA PRO A 38 3.65 4.33 -6.59
C PRO A 38 4.47 3.85 -7.79
N ALA A 39 3.93 2.87 -8.51
CA ALA A 39 4.53 2.26 -9.69
C ALA A 39 4.15 3.01 -10.98
N ALA A 40 2.97 3.65 -11.01
CA ALA A 40 2.49 4.43 -12.15
C ALA A 40 1.53 5.55 -11.72
N ILE A 41 1.28 6.48 -12.64
CA ILE A 41 0.11 7.35 -12.59
C ILE A 41 -1.02 6.62 -13.31
N TYR A 42 -2.14 6.42 -12.63
CA TYR A 42 -3.33 5.83 -13.25
C TYR A 42 -4.08 6.88 -14.07
N SER A 43 -4.39 8.03 -13.46
CA SER A 43 -5.09 9.12 -14.12
C SER A 43 -4.93 10.45 -13.37
N THR A 44 -5.28 11.55 -14.04
CA THR A 44 -5.27 12.91 -13.48
C THR A 44 -6.52 13.65 -13.90
N ASN A 45 -6.97 14.60 -13.08
CA ASN A 45 -8.06 15.51 -13.42
C ASN A 45 -7.75 16.93 -12.94
N GLY A 46 -8.23 17.93 -13.67
CA GLY A 46 -7.97 19.34 -13.36
C GLY A 46 -6.55 19.77 -13.69
N ARG A 47 -6.00 20.69 -12.90
CA ARG A 47 -4.67 21.29 -13.13
C ARG A 47 -3.62 20.57 -12.29
N VAL A 48 -3.00 19.55 -12.88
CA VAL A 48 -1.89 18.79 -12.30
C VAL A 48 -0.66 18.93 -13.18
N SER A 49 0.43 19.44 -12.61
CA SER A 49 1.72 19.59 -13.30
C SER A 49 2.70 18.53 -12.83
N ASN A 50 3.47 17.96 -13.75
CA ASN A 50 4.53 16.98 -13.46
C ASN A 50 4.09 15.71 -12.72
N ALA A 51 2.83 15.27 -12.87
CA ALA A 51 2.29 14.08 -12.18
C ALA A 51 3.21 12.85 -12.29
N ALA A 52 3.77 12.58 -13.47
CA ALA A 52 4.67 11.45 -13.70
C ALA A 52 5.91 11.42 -12.78
N LYS A 53 6.31 12.55 -12.19
CA LYS A 53 7.43 12.63 -11.25
C LYS A 53 7.11 12.01 -9.88
N LEU A 54 5.83 11.76 -9.55
CA LEU A 54 5.46 11.06 -8.31
C LEU A 54 5.81 9.57 -8.34
N VAL A 55 5.91 8.98 -9.54
CA VAL A 55 6.26 7.57 -9.71
C VAL A 55 7.69 7.31 -9.21
N ARG A 56 7.86 6.30 -8.36
CA ARG A 56 9.15 5.92 -7.76
C ARG A 56 9.90 7.10 -7.13
N ASN A 57 9.17 8.10 -6.62
CA ASN A 57 9.74 9.28 -5.99
C ASN A 57 10.76 10.03 -6.89
N ALA A 58 10.47 10.16 -8.19
CA ALA A 58 11.35 10.81 -9.16
C ALA A 58 11.37 12.35 -9.08
N GLY A 59 10.49 12.97 -8.30
CA GLY A 59 10.42 14.41 -8.11
C GLY A 59 9.08 14.87 -7.53
N THR A 60 8.68 16.08 -7.91
CA THR A 60 7.49 16.75 -7.36
C THR A 60 6.39 16.93 -8.42
N ALA A 61 5.15 16.99 -7.96
CA ALA A 61 3.99 17.37 -8.77
C ALA A 61 3.17 18.44 -8.06
N THR A 62 2.57 19.35 -8.82
CA THR A 62 1.78 20.46 -8.25
C THR A 62 0.33 20.34 -8.68
N LEU A 63 -0.58 20.37 -7.72
CA LEU A 63 -2.03 20.44 -7.94
C LEU A 63 -2.48 21.89 -7.71
N ARG A 64 -3.36 22.42 -8.57
CA ARG A 64 -3.89 23.79 -8.47
C ARG A 64 -5.40 23.82 -8.65
N GLY A 65 -6.11 24.60 -7.83
CA GLY A 65 -7.56 24.69 -7.89
C GLY A 65 -8.24 23.52 -7.16
N LYS A 66 -9.34 23.84 -6.49
CA LYS A 66 -10.13 22.85 -5.75
C LYS A 66 -10.68 21.79 -6.71
N GLY A 67 -10.53 20.53 -6.34
CA GLY A 67 -10.99 19.38 -7.13
C GLY A 67 -9.99 18.86 -8.16
N SER A 68 -8.83 19.49 -8.35
CA SER A 68 -7.73 18.86 -9.10
C SER A 68 -7.20 17.64 -8.35
N TRP A 69 -6.94 16.53 -9.04
CA TRP A 69 -6.48 15.30 -8.40
C TRP A 69 -5.60 14.43 -9.29
N VAL A 70 -4.81 13.56 -8.64
CA VAL A 70 -3.98 12.53 -9.27
C VAL A 70 -4.24 11.19 -8.60
N ALA A 71 -4.53 10.16 -9.40
CA ALA A 71 -4.64 8.78 -8.95
C ALA A 71 -3.33 8.03 -9.24
N LEU A 72 -2.77 7.44 -8.19
CA LEU A 72 -1.52 6.69 -8.17
C LEU A 72 -1.84 5.20 -8.17
N ASP A 73 -1.14 4.42 -8.99
CA ASP A 73 -1.22 2.95 -8.97
C ASP A 73 0.04 2.39 -8.30
N PHE A 74 -0.12 1.65 -7.21
CA PHE A 74 0.98 0.94 -6.54
C PHE A 74 1.44 -0.32 -7.29
N GLY A 75 0.69 -0.76 -8.30
CA GLY A 75 0.97 -1.91 -9.16
C GLY A 75 0.51 -3.24 -8.58
N VAL A 76 0.39 -3.31 -7.26
CA VAL A 76 -0.16 -4.43 -6.48
C VAL A 76 -1.02 -3.87 -5.35
N GLU A 77 -1.89 -4.71 -4.80
CA GLU A 77 -2.61 -4.41 -3.56
C GLU A 77 -1.61 -4.09 -2.44
N VAL A 78 -1.82 -3.01 -1.70
CA VAL A 78 -1.03 -2.62 -0.53
C VAL A 78 -1.97 -2.32 0.64
N GLY A 79 -1.41 -2.10 1.83
CA GLY A 79 -2.21 -1.85 3.02
C GLY A 79 -1.37 -1.26 4.13
N GLY A 80 -1.76 -0.11 4.66
CA GLY A 80 -1.04 0.56 5.75
C GLY A 80 -1.14 2.09 5.74
N LEU A 81 -0.01 2.75 6.01
CA LEU A 81 0.03 4.20 6.27
C LEU A 81 0.72 4.96 5.13
N ILE A 82 0.05 5.99 4.64
CA ILE A 82 0.65 6.90 3.66
C ILE A 82 1.58 7.89 4.35
N SER A 83 2.71 8.15 3.71
CA SER A 83 3.53 9.32 3.97
C SER A 83 3.74 10.12 2.69
N MET A 84 3.83 11.44 2.80
CA MET A 84 4.14 12.33 1.68
C MET A 84 4.76 13.65 2.15
N ARG A 85 5.46 14.36 1.26
CA ARG A 85 5.98 15.70 1.52
C ARG A 85 5.13 16.75 0.84
N PHE A 86 4.79 17.80 1.58
CA PHE A 86 4.21 19.01 1.04
C PHE A 86 5.27 20.11 0.89
N SER A 87 5.13 20.92 -0.14
CA SER A 87 5.98 22.07 -0.50
C SER A 87 5.14 23.02 -1.34
N ASP A 88 5.62 24.23 -1.67
CA ASP A 88 4.87 25.30 -2.39
C ASP A 88 3.36 25.24 -2.10
N VAL A 89 3.04 25.45 -0.82
CA VAL A 89 1.70 25.28 -0.25
C VAL A 89 1.13 26.66 0.06
N ASP A 90 -0.07 26.95 -0.44
CA ASP A 90 -0.84 28.09 0.05
C ASP A 90 -1.17 27.93 1.55
N PRO A 91 -1.18 28.99 2.37
CA PRO A 91 -1.48 28.88 3.81
C PRO A 91 -2.82 28.20 4.13
N THR A 92 -3.78 28.27 3.20
CA THR A 92 -5.11 27.64 3.32
C THR A 92 -5.20 26.29 2.62
N ALA A 93 -4.10 25.81 2.02
CA ALA A 93 -4.17 24.59 1.24
C ALA A 93 -4.43 23.37 2.11
N SER A 94 -5.25 22.48 1.60
CA SER A 94 -5.56 21.19 2.21
C SER A 94 -5.71 20.15 1.11
N VAL A 95 -5.53 18.88 1.48
CA VAL A 95 -5.75 17.76 0.56
C VAL A 95 -6.67 16.73 1.18
N SER A 96 -7.26 15.91 0.32
CA SER A 96 -7.99 14.71 0.73
C SER A 96 -7.42 13.49 0.02
N LEU A 97 -7.46 12.35 0.69
CA LEU A 97 -7.00 11.06 0.16
C LEU A 97 -8.20 10.11 0.02
N SER A 98 -8.35 9.51 -1.16
CA SER A 98 -9.25 8.39 -1.41
C SER A 98 -8.44 7.14 -1.72
N PHE A 99 -8.92 6.00 -1.23
CA PHE A 99 -8.27 4.69 -1.31
C PHE A 99 -9.21 3.70 -1.99
N THR A 100 -8.76 3.06 -3.08
CA THR A 100 -9.58 2.05 -3.78
C THR A 100 -8.75 0.86 -4.23
N GLU A 101 -9.34 -0.33 -4.24
CA GLU A 101 -8.69 -1.58 -4.67
C GLU A 101 -8.79 -1.78 -6.19
N SER A 102 -9.92 -1.39 -6.78
CA SER A 102 -10.20 -1.58 -8.21
C SER A 102 -10.17 -0.26 -8.99
N PRO A 103 -9.66 -0.27 -10.23
CA PRO A 103 -9.64 0.91 -11.08
C PRO A 103 -11.04 1.44 -11.42
N MET A 104 -12.09 0.63 -11.29
CA MET A 104 -13.46 1.03 -11.57
C MET A 104 -14.06 1.96 -10.51
N PHE A 105 -13.48 2.00 -9.30
CA PHE A 105 -14.00 2.80 -8.18
C PHE A 105 -13.18 4.05 -7.90
N ILE A 106 -12.09 4.30 -8.65
CA ILE A 106 -11.25 5.50 -8.47
C ILE A 106 -12.10 6.76 -8.59
N ARG A 107 -12.16 7.53 -7.50
CA ARG A 107 -12.93 8.77 -7.41
C ARG A 107 -12.32 9.71 -6.35
N PRO A 108 -12.52 11.02 -6.48
CA PRO A 108 -11.90 12.00 -5.57
C PRO A 108 -12.63 12.19 -4.23
N ASP A 109 -13.84 11.67 -4.08
CA ASP A 109 -14.78 12.06 -3.02
C ASP A 109 -15.16 10.93 -2.04
N ALA A 110 -14.75 9.69 -2.31
CA ALA A 110 -14.91 8.58 -1.38
C ALA A 110 -13.87 7.47 -1.63
N SER A 111 -13.48 6.79 -0.57
CA SER A 111 -12.72 5.53 -0.59
C SER A 111 -13.67 4.33 -0.71
N ASP A 112 -13.11 3.13 -0.88
CA ASP A 112 -13.87 1.88 -0.72
C ASP A 112 -14.25 1.67 0.76
N ASP A 113 -15.36 0.99 0.99
CA ASP A 113 -15.86 0.68 2.34
C ASP A 113 -15.09 -0.48 2.95
N SER A 114 -14.48 -0.23 4.11
CA SER A 114 -13.62 -1.22 4.78
C SER A 114 -14.29 -1.99 5.93
N THR A 115 -15.58 -1.72 6.24
CA THR A 115 -16.28 -2.50 7.28
C THR A 115 -17.79 -2.55 7.08
N PHE A 116 -18.43 -1.39 6.91
CA PHE A 116 -19.87 -1.31 6.74
C PHE A 116 -20.14 -0.92 5.30
N PRO A 117 -20.58 -1.86 4.46
CA PRO A 117 -20.81 -1.56 3.06
C PRO A 117 -22.08 -0.72 2.90
N THR A 118 -22.03 0.29 2.04
CA THR A 118 -23.22 0.94 1.48
C THR A 118 -23.33 0.66 -0.01
N GLU A 119 -24.53 0.75 -0.57
CA GLU A 119 -24.77 0.46 -2.00
C GLU A 119 -23.91 1.33 -2.93
N ASN A 120 -23.62 2.57 -2.52
CA ASN A 120 -22.78 3.51 -3.26
C ASN A 120 -21.29 3.43 -2.89
N THR A 121 -20.92 2.53 -1.99
CA THR A 121 -19.59 2.26 -1.46
C THR A 121 -18.90 3.46 -0.79
N THR A 122 -19.65 4.44 -0.25
CA THR A 122 -19.08 5.71 0.26
C THR A 122 -19.09 5.87 1.78
N TYR A 123 -19.33 4.82 2.55
CA TYR A 123 -19.45 4.89 4.01
C TYR A 123 -18.22 5.52 4.67
N ASP A 124 -17.01 5.15 4.23
CA ASP A 124 -15.76 5.63 4.84
C ASP A 124 -15.42 7.08 4.44
N GLY A 125 -15.84 7.52 3.25
CA GLY A 125 -15.48 8.83 2.70
C GLY A 125 -13.98 8.97 2.40
N VAL A 126 -13.46 10.19 2.54
CA VAL A 126 -12.05 10.52 2.30
C VAL A 126 -11.29 10.82 3.59
N LEU A 127 -10.01 10.51 3.63
CA LEU A 127 -9.12 10.99 4.67
C LEU A 127 -8.72 12.44 4.38
N ARG A 128 -9.18 13.36 5.23
CA ARG A 128 -8.86 14.79 5.10
C ARG A 128 -7.52 15.11 5.76
N VAL A 129 -6.70 15.90 5.07
CA VAL A 129 -5.46 16.50 5.57
C VAL A 129 -5.65 18.02 5.58
N PRO A 130 -6.12 18.57 6.71
CA PRO A 130 -6.48 19.99 6.78
C PRO A 130 -5.26 20.90 6.77
N ALA A 131 -5.48 22.17 6.45
CA ALA A 131 -4.49 23.22 6.63
C ALA A 131 -4.22 23.46 8.14
N PRO A 132 -3.02 23.94 8.52
CA PRO A 132 -1.86 24.13 7.66
C PRO A 132 -1.14 22.80 7.36
N LEU A 133 -0.75 22.58 6.11
CA LEU A 133 0.07 21.42 5.75
C LEU A 133 1.52 21.64 6.22
N THR A 134 2.11 20.63 6.85
CA THR A 134 3.53 20.67 7.23
C THR A 134 4.42 20.62 5.99
N THR A 135 5.29 21.63 5.83
CA THR A 135 6.24 21.73 4.70
C THR A 135 7.69 21.43 5.10
N THR A 136 7.98 21.38 6.40
CA THR A 136 9.33 21.18 6.93
C THR A 136 9.65 19.70 7.18
N SER A 137 8.63 18.86 7.35
CA SER A 137 8.76 17.44 7.66
C SER A 137 7.98 16.56 6.67
N LEU A 138 8.23 15.26 6.75
CA LEU A 138 7.38 14.26 6.11
C LEU A 138 6.03 14.24 6.87
N TRP A 139 4.93 14.39 6.16
CA TRP A 139 3.62 14.11 6.71
C TRP A 139 3.40 12.60 6.70
N THR A 140 2.98 12.03 7.81
CA THR A 140 2.63 10.62 7.94
C THR A 140 1.22 10.50 8.48
N GLN A 141 0.42 9.67 7.81
CA GLN A 141 -0.93 9.32 8.21
C GLN A 141 -0.95 8.76 9.63
N SER A 142 -1.95 9.17 10.42
CA SER A 142 -2.16 8.62 11.76
C SER A 142 -2.48 7.13 11.67
N ALA A 143 -1.93 6.33 12.59
CA ALA A 143 -2.32 4.92 12.74
C ALA A 143 -3.82 4.75 13.01
N THR A 144 -4.48 5.76 13.58
CA THR A 144 -5.93 5.75 13.80
C THR A 144 -6.75 5.84 12.51
N THR A 145 -6.13 6.15 11.37
CA THR A 145 -6.83 6.18 10.07
C THR A 145 -6.25 5.20 9.06
N LEU A 146 -5.49 4.20 9.53
CA LEU A 146 -4.87 3.15 8.72
C LEU A 146 -5.86 2.50 7.76
N ARG A 147 -5.41 2.17 6.54
CA ARG A 147 -6.21 1.51 5.50
C ARG A 147 -5.71 0.08 5.27
N GLY A 148 -6.60 -0.92 5.44
CA GLY A 148 -6.26 -2.35 5.33
C GLY A 148 -5.87 -2.80 3.92
N GLY A 149 -6.65 -2.38 2.93
CA GLY A 149 -6.41 -2.62 1.50
C GLY A 149 -6.61 -1.35 0.68
N PHE A 150 -5.73 -1.17 -0.30
CA PHE A 150 -5.92 -0.38 -1.52
C PHE A 150 -4.81 -0.69 -2.52
N ARG A 151 -5.09 -0.53 -3.81
CA ARG A 151 -4.08 -0.47 -4.87
C ARG A 151 -3.89 0.95 -5.39
N PHE A 152 -4.95 1.73 -5.38
CA PHE A 152 -4.99 3.09 -5.90
C PHE A 152 -5.14 4.11 -4.79
N LEU A 153 -4.31 5.14 -4.84
CA LEU A 153 -4.38 6.30 -3.95
C LEU A 153 -4.68 7.53 -4.79
N THR A 154 -5.79 8.20 -4.52
CA THR A 154 -6.14 9.47 -5.16
C THR A 154 -5.87 10.63 -4.20
N VAL A 155 -4.98 11.53 -4.60
CA VAL A 155 -4.67 12.77 -3.86
C VAL A 155 -5.43 13.93 -4.51
N VAL A 156 -6.26 14.60 -3.73
CA VAL A 156 -7.18 15.65 -4.21
C VAL A 156 -6.85 16.98 -3.55
N SER A 157 -6.70 18.04 -4.34
CA SER A 157 -6.63 19.41 -3.81
C SER A 157 -7.99 19.83 -3.28
N ALA A 158 -8.08 20.13 -1.99
CA ALA A 158 -9.31 20.57 -1.33
C ALA A 158 -9.46 22.10 -1.27
N SER A 159 -8.46 22.83 -1.79
CA SER A 159 -8.34 24.29 -1.80
C SER A 159 -8.03 24.83 -3.20
N ASP A 160 -8.21 26.14 -3.40
CA ASP A 160 -7.89 26.80 -4.67
C ASP A 160 -6.40 27.09 -4.87
N GLY A 161 -5.68 27.37 -3.77
CA GLY A 161 -4.24 27.59 -3.78
C GLY A 161 -3.43 26.35 -4.20
N PRO A 162 -2.19 26.53 -4.67
CA PRO A 162 -1.32 25.43 -5.04
C PRO A 162 -0.96 24.54 -3.85
N VAL A 163 -0.76 23.26 -4.15
CA VAL A 163 -0.09 22.30 -3.26
C VAL A 163 0.87 21.45 -4.09
N THR A 164 2.15 21.46 -3.72
CA THR A 164 3.16 20.61 -4.36
C THR A 164 3.46 19.41 -3.47
N ILE A 165 3.27 18.21 -4.02
CA ILE A 165 3.45 16.93 -3.35
C ILE A 165 4.63 16.15 -3.92
N SER A 166 5.27 15.33 -3.08
CA SER A 166 6.35 14.41 -3.46
C SER A 166 6.54 13.32 -2.42
N ASN A 167 7.43 12.35 -2.70
CA ASN A 167 7.82 11.30 -1.74
C ASN A 167 6.62 10.57 -1.14
N ILE A 168 5.69 10.16 -2.00
CA ILE A 168 4.51 9.40 -1.61
C ILE A 168 4.90 7.95 -1.45
N SER A 169 4.60 7.38 -0.28
CA SER A 169 4.90 5.99 0.04
C SER A 169 3.83 5.38 0.94
N CYS A 170 3.60 4.08 0.83
CA CYS A 170 2.82 3.28 1.77
C CYS A 170 3.77 2.45 2.65
N ALA A 171 3.70 2.65 3.96
CA ALA A 171 4.31 1.75 4.94
C ALA A 171 3.34 0.60 5.21
N ILE A 172 3.72 -0.61 4.78
CA ILE A 172 2.91 -1.83 4.86
C ILE A 172 2.67 -2.22 6.32
N ALA A 173 1.40 -2.41 6.66
CA ALA A 173 0.95 -2.80 8.00
C ALA A 173 0.65 -4.31 8.14
N PHE A 174 0.43 -5.02 7.03
CA PHE A 174 0.20 -6.46 7.04
C PHE A 174 1.49 -7.26 7.20
N MET A 175 1.33 -8.51 7.63
CA MET A 175 2.37 -9.49 7.95
C MET A 175 3.46 -8.91 8.86
N PRO A 176 3.13 -8.30 10.02
CA PRO A 176 4.06 -7.47 10.80
C PRO A 176 5.25 -8.24 11.39
N HIS A 177 5.13 -9.56 11.53
CA HIS A 177 6.18 -10.44 12.06
C HIS A 177 7.19 -10.90 11.00
N VAL A 178 6.99 -10.56 9.72
CA VAL A 178 7.87 -10.91 8.61
C VAL A 178 8.50 -9.66 8.03
N GLU A 179 9.83 -9.59 8.03
CA GLU A 179 10.60 -8.48 7.46
C GLU A 179 10.62 -8.53 5.93
N ASN A 180 11.09 -9.65 5.37
CA ASN A 180 11.08 -9.89 3.93
C ASN A 180 9.77 -10.54 3.51
N LEU A 181 8.82 -9.73 3.01
CA LEU A 181 7.52 -10.22 2.56
C LEU A 181 7.59 -11.26 1.44
N ARG A 182 8.71 -11.38 0.73
CA ARG A 182 8.89 -12.37 -0.35
C ARG A 182 9.47 -13.71 0.13
N ASP A 183 9.80 -13.83 1.41
CA ASP A 183 10.42 -15.03 2.00
C ASP A 183 9.37 -16.13 2.28
N TYR A 184 8.75 -16.63 1.23
CA TYR A 184 7.73 -17.68 1.35
C TYR A 184 8.40 -19.02 1.66
N ALA A 185 7.92 -19.72 2.69
CA ALA A 185 8.38 -21.07 3.00
C ALA A 185 7.84 -22.13 2.02
N GLY A 186 6.60 -21.94 1.56
CA GLY A 186 5.96 -22.79 0.55
C GLY A 186 6.10 -22.20 -0.86
N TYR A 187 6.13 -23.08 -1.86
CA TYR A 187 6.09 -22.71 -3.27
C TYR A 187 5.25 -23.71 -4.06
N PHE A 188 4.66 -23.26 -5.15
CA PHE A 188 3.89 -24.09 -6.07
C PHE A 188 4.22 -23.68 -7.51
N PHE A 189 4.37 -24.66 -8.39
CA PHE A 189 4.56 -24.41 -9.81
C PHE A 189 3.93 -25.53 -10.62
N ALA A 190 3.00 -25.16 -11.49
CA ALA A 190 2.39 -26.06 -12.44
C ALA A 190 2.14 -25.34 -13.75
N LYS A 191 2.34 -26.06 -14.85
CA LYS A 191 1.88 -25.65 -16.18
C LYS A 191 0.78 -26.58 -16.64
N ASP A 192 -0.35 -26.01 -17.05
CA ASP A 192 -1.45 -26.73 -17.66
C ASP A 192 -1.36 -26.55 -19.19
N PRO A 193 -0.99 -27.59 -19.96
CA PRO A 193 -0.79 -27.47 -21.40
C PRO A 193 -2.08 -27.34 -22.21
N VAL A 194 -3.25 -27.60 -21.61
CA VAL A 194 -4.55 -27.54 -22.30
C VAL A 194 -5.36 -26.30 -21.93
N MET A 195 -5.03 -25.62 -20.84
CA MET A 195 -5.62 -24.31 -20.51
C MET A 195 -5.07 -23.19 -21.39
N HIS A 196 -5.93 -22.22 -21.72
CA HIS A 196 -5.54 -21.04 -22.51
C HIS A 196 -4.48 -20.18 -21.83
N ASP A 197 -4.46 -20.20 -20.50
CA ASP A 197 -3.38 -19.65 -19.67
C ASP A 197 -2.65 -20.82 -18.98
N PRO A 198 -1.49 -21.24 -19.51
CA PRO A 198 -0.80 -22.40 -18.99
C PRO A 198 -0.31 -22.21 -17.55
N ASP A 199 -0.15 -20.97 -17.10
CA ASP A 199 0.31 -20.66 -15.75
C ASP A 199 -0.85 -20.37 -14.78
N PHE A 200 -2.11 -20.59 -15.18
CA PHE A 200 -3.30 -20.23 -14.41
C PHE A 200 -3.30 -20.76 -12.98
N LEU A 201 -2.96 -22.04 -12.78
CA LEU A 201 -2.90 -22.65 -11.44
C LEU A 201 -1.81 -22.02 -10.58
N THR A 202 -0.66 -21.67 -11.18
CA THR A 202 0.43 -20.99 -10.48
C THR A 202 0.00 -19.57 -10.08
N LYS A 203 -0.61 -18.81 -11.00
CA LYS A 203 -1.17 -17.48 -10.72
C LYS A 203 -2.19 -17.52 -9.59
N LEU A 204 -3.10 -18.51 -9.61
CA LEU A 204 -4.12 -18.69 -8.57
C LEU A 204 -3.49 -18.96 -7.20
N TRP A 205 -2.47 -19.82 -7.12
CA TRP A 205 -1.78 -20.12 -5.87
C TRP A 205 -1.12 -18.87 -5.28
N TYR A 206 -0.40 -18.10 -6.10
CA TYR A 206 0.28 -16.89 -5.63
C TYR A 206 -0.67 -15.74 -5.33
N ALA A 207 -1.81 -15.64 -6.03
CA ALA A 207 -2.87 -14.71 -5.67
C ALA A 207 -3.42 -15.05 -4.28
N GLY A 208 -3.74 -16.33 -4.02
CA GLY A 208 -4.22 -16.78 -2.71
C GLY A 208 -3.18 -16.59 -1.59
N ALA A 209 -1.90 -16.90 -1.86
CA ALA A 209 -0.82 -16.66 -0.91
C ALA A 209 -0.69 -15.17 -0.56
N TYR A 210 -0.81 -14.29 -1.55
CA TYR A 210 -0.76 -12.85 -1.33
C TYR A 210 -1.99 -12.33 -0.58
N THR A 211 -3.19 -12.84 -0.86
CA THR A 211 -4.40 -12.53 -0.08
C THR A 211 -4.24 -12.91 1.39
N VAL A 212 -3.72 -14.10 1.70
CA VAL A 212 -3.45 -14.51 3.10
C VAL A 212 -2.46 -13.54 3.75
N GLN A 213 -1.42 -13.14 3.01
CA GLN A 213 -0.43 -12.19 3.51
C GLN A 213 -1.04 -10.81 3.81
N THR A 214 -1.87 -10.26 2.91
CA THR A 214 -2.50 -8.95 3.12
C THR A 214 -3.51 -8.96 4.27
N ASN A 215 -4.15 -10.11 4.53
CA ASN A 215 -5.10 -10.30 5.63
C ASN A 215 -4.45 -10.68 6.98
N THR A 216 -3.12 -10.75 7.05
CA THR A 216 -2.42 -11.05 8.31
C THR A 216 -2.04 -9.76 9.03
N VAL A 217 -2.93 -9.23 9.86
CA VAL A 217 -2.74 -7.93 10.54
C VAL A 217 -2.28 -8.06 11.99
N SER A 218 -1.75 -6.98 12.57
CA SER A 218 -1.45 -6.93 14.01
C SER A 218 -2.74 -6.89 14.83
N LEU A 219 -2.75 -7.53 16.00
CA LEU A 219 -3.85 -7.45 16.97
C LEU A 219 -4.14 -6.01 17.43
N HIS A 220 -3.18 -5.11 17.28
CA HIS A 220 -3.31 -3.70 17.68
C HIS A 220 -3.75 -2.78 16.53
N THR A 221 -3.88 -3.30 15.31
CA THR A 221 -4.27 -2.52 14.12
C THR A 221 -5.59 -2.99 13.50
N GLY A 222 -6.15 -4.10 13.98
CA GLY A 222 -7.46 -4.61 13.54
C GLY A 222 -8.63 -3.75 14.00
N ARG A 223 -9.81 -3.98 13.40
CA ARG A 223 -10.98 -3.12 13.61
C ARG A 223 -11.57 -3.09 15.00
N GLN A 224 -11.60 -1.89 15.61
CA GLN A 224 -12.29 -1.67 16.87
C GLN A 224 -13.81 -1.64 16.67
N ILE A 225 -14.53 -2.36 17.52
CA ILE A 225 -15.99 -2.43 17.57
C ILE A 225 -16.47 -1.79 18.89
N PRO A 226 -17.51 -0.93 18.89
CA PRO A 226 -18.41 -0.60 17.77
C PRO A 226 -17.77 0.30 16.71
N THR A 227 -18.27 0.18 15.47
CA THR A 227 -17.79 0.97 14.33
C THR A 227 -18.08 2.46 14.52
N VAL A 228 -17.17 3.32 14.08
CA VAL A 228 -17.39 4.77 14.04
C VAL A 228 -18.51 5.13 13.05
N SER A 229 -19.28 6.19 13.34
CA SER A 229 -20.30 6.69 12.44
C SER A 229 -19.72 7.24 11.14
N SER A 230 -20.40 7.00 10.02
CA SER A 230 -20.04 7.60 8.72
C SER A 230 -20.11 9.14 8.74
N PRO A 231 -19.23 9.84 7.98
CA PRO A 231 -18.06 9.31 7.31
C PRO A 231 -16.95 9.02 8.34
N GLY A 232 -16.38 7.83 8.30
CA GLY A 232 -15.56 7.36 9.41
C GLY A 232 -14.42 6.45 8.98
N THR A 233 -13.25 7.04 8.68
CA THR A 233 -11.97 6.32 8.54
C THR A 233 -11.31 6.05 9.90
N LEU A 234 -11.93 6.46 11.01
CA LEU A 234 -11.36 6.34 12.34
C LEU A 234 -11.44 4.89 12.81
N ASN A 235 -10.27 4.37 13.15
CA ASN A 235 -9.98 3.02 13.52
C ASN A 235 -10.37 2.03 12.40
N SER A 236 -9.43 1.70 11.50
CA SER A 236 -8.65 0.43 11.54
C SER A 236 -8.33 -0.21 10.17
N ALA A 237 -7.34 -1.11 10.17
CA ALA A 237 -7.08 -2.05 9.08
C ALA A 237 -8.24 -3.05 8.93
N GLU A 238 -8.61 -3.33 7.68
CA GLU A 238 -9.27 -4.58 7.28
C GLU A 238 -8.22 -5.69 7.19
#